data_AF-A0A2H5MY11-F1
#
_entry.id   AF-A0A2H5MY11-F1
#
_cell.length_a   1.000
_cell.length_b   1.000
_cell.length_c   1.000
_cell.angle_alpha   90.00
_cell.angle_beta   90.00
_cell.angle_gamma   90.00
#
_symmetry.space_group_name_H-M   'P 1'
#
loop_
_entity.id
_entity.type
_entity.pdbx_description
1 polymer ?
#
loop_
_entity_poly.entity_id
_entity_poly.type
_entity_poly.pdbx_seq_one_letter_code
_entity_poly.pdbx_strand_id
1 'polypeptide(L)'
;MCLISSGSLLDVAYLFWQPVGLGKIAYLINAGKIDSHELITMKTLKDAGAIGKQIEDGVRLMGRGAEKIKWPIHLEVSRVTVRAKAAVEAAGGSVRRVHYNKLGLRALLKPEWFEKKGRLLPRPARPPPKLQDKVDSIGRLPAPTKPIPFFSEEGAAASPSA
;
A
#
# COMPACT_ATOMS: atom_id res chain seq x y z
N MET A 1 -3.37 18.01 30.06
CA MET A 1 -3.19 16.62 30.53
C MET A 1 -3.31 15.69 29.32
N CYS A 2 -2.21 15.42 28.60
CA CYS A 2 -2.26 14.59 27.39
C CYS A 2 -1.82 13.16 27.76
N LEU A 3 -2.78 12.29 28.06
CA LEU A 3 -2.51 10.86 28.25
C LEU A 3 -2.17 10.24 26.89
N ILE A 4 -0.88 10.19 26.58
CA ILE A 4 -0.39 9.37 25.49
C ILE A 4 -0.40 7.94 26.01
N SER A 5 -1.49 7.23 25.70
CA SER A 5 -1.66 5.82 25.98
C SER A 5 -0.42 5.05 25.55
N SER A 6 0.18 4.39 26.52
CA SER A 6 1.34 3.51 26.43
C SER A 6 1.06 2.36 25.47
N GLY A 7 1.29 2.61 24.18
CA GLY A 7 1.36 1.56 23.18
C GLY A 7 2.58 0.70 23.49
N SER A 8 2.31 -0.56 23.84
CA SER A 8 3.28 -1.64 24.00
C SER A 8 4.36 -1.58 22.91
N LEU A 9 5.51 -1.05 23.31
CA LEU A 9 6.80 -1.42 22.75
C LEU A 9 6.99 -2.92 23.01
N LEU A 10 7.78 -3.56 22.17
CA LEU A 10 8.20 -4.97 22.24
C LEU A 10 7.32 -5.90 21.37
N ASP A 11 8.01 -6.57 20.44
CA ASP A 11 7.53 -7.43 19.34
C ASP A 11 7.12 -6.77 18.00
N VAL A 12 7.77 -5.67 17.62
CA VAL A 12 7.80 -5.30 16.20
C VAL A 12 8.94 -6.07 15.56
N ALA A 13 8.63 -7.15 14.82
CA ALA A 13 9.54 -7.64 13.80
C ALA A 13 10.01 -6.41 13.00
N TYR A 14 11.31 -6.11 13.03
CA TYR A 14 11.88 -4.93 12.37
C TYR A 14 11.65 -5.06 10.87
N LEU A 15 10.50 -4.58 10.41
CA LEU A 15 10.17 -4.45 9.01
C LEU A 15 10.70 -3.10 8.55
N PHE A 16 11.48 -3.12 7.49
CA PHE A 16 12.08 -1.93 6.92
C PHE A 16 11.25 -1.45 5.73
N TRP A 17 10.55 -0.33 5.94
CA TRP A 17 9.74 0.30 4.90
C TRP A 17 10.44 1.51 4.31
N GLN A 18 10.40 1.63 2.99
CA GLN A 18 10.92 2.82 2.32
C GLN A 18 9.97 4.00 2.49
N PRO A 19 10.46 5.15 2.98
CA PRO A 19 9.65 6.34 3.15
C PRO A 19 9.39 7.04 1.80
N VAL A 20 8.12 7.33 1.49
CA VAL A 20 7.74 8.10 0.29
C VAL A 20 6.90 9.30 0.70
N GLY A 21 7.32 10.49 0.29
CA GLY A 21 6.60 11.73 0.54
C GLY A 21 5.53 12.01 -0.51
N LEU A 22 4.37 12.49 -0.06
CA LEU A 22 3.28 12.96 -0.92
C LEU A 22 3.72 14.00 -1.97
N GLY A 23 4.62 14.92 -1.60
CA GLY A 23 5.14 15.91 -2.53
C GLY A 23 5.99 15.32 -3.67
N LYS A 24 6.63 14.17 -3.45
CA LYS A 24 7.36 13.45 -4.50
C LYS A 24 6.39 12.80 -5.49
N ILE A 25 5.27 12.26 -4.99
CA ILE A 25 4.20 11.71 -5.84
C ILE A 25 3.58 12.82 -6.69
N ALA A 26 3.25 13.97 -6.08
CA ALA A 26 2.73 15.12 -6.82
C ALA A 26 3.69 15.58 -7.93
N TYR A 27 4.99 15.60 -7.67
CA TYR A 27 5.99 15.91 -8.70
C TYR A 27 5.98 14.91 -9.86
N LEU A 28 5.85 13.60 -9.57
CA LEU A 28 5.81 12.56 -10.60
C LEU A 28 4.53 12.58 -11.44
N ILE A 29 3.40 12.96 -10.84
CA ILE A 29 2.14 13.19 -11.55
C ILE A 29 2.30 14.38 -12.51
N ASN A 30 2.84 15.50 -12.04
CA ASN A 30 3.08 16.67 -12.89
C ASN A 30 4.09 16.38 -14.01
N ALA A 31 5.04 15.46 -13.79
CA ALA A 31 5.98 15.00 -14.80
C ALA A 31 5.37 13.99 -15.79
N GLY A 32 4.09 13.62 -15.65
CA GLY A 32 3.40 12.66 -16.52
C GLY A 32 3.88 11.22 -16.37
N LYS A 33 4.56 10.87 -15.26
CA LYS A 33 5.04 9.50 -14.99
C LYS A 33 4.04 8.64 -14.24
N ILE A 34 3.07 9.28 -13.59
CA ILE A 34 2.03 8.62 -12.80
C ILE A 34 0.69 9.23 -13.18
N ASP A 35 -0.26 8.36 -13.51
CA ASP A 35 -1.64 8.75 -13.78
C ASP A 35 -2.42 8.82 -12.48
N SER A 36 -3.09 9.96 -12.23
CA SER A 36 -3.90 10.17 -11.03
C SER A 36 -5.26 9.46 -11.06
N HIS A 37 -5.71 9.06 -12.25
CA HIS A 37 -6.99 8.38 -12.44
C HIS A 37 -6.94 6.89 -12.10
N GLU A 38 -5.75 6.29 -12.13
CA GLU A 38 -5.54 4.87 -11.83
C GLU A 38 -5.14 4.66 -10.36
N LEU A 39 -5.23 3.40 -9.92
CA LEU A 39 -4.74 3.02 -8.61
C LEU A 39 -3.21 3.04 -8.59
N ILE A 40 -2.64 3.90 -7.75
CA ILE A 40 -1.20 3.98 -7.57
C ILE A 40 -0.76 2.87 -6.60
N THR A 41 -0.18 1.81 -7.15
CA THR A 41 0.38 0.69 -6.38
C THR A 41 1.89 0.83 -6.18
N MET A 42 2.47 -0.04 -5.35
CA MET A 42 3.94 -0.11 -5.19
C MET A 42 4.69 -0.42 -6.49
N LYS A 43 4.04 -1.11 -7.45
CA LYS A 43 4.61 -1.34 -8.79
C LYS A 43 4.73 -0.02 -9.55
N THR A 44 3.64 0.74 -9.64
CA THR A 44 3.59 2.06 -10.28
C THR A 44 4.61 3.01 -9.66
N LEU A 45 4.75 3.01 -8.33
CA LEU A 45 5.75 3.83 -7.63
C LEU A 45 7.20 3.43 -7.98
N LYS A 46 7.48 2.14 -8.15
CA LYS A 46 8.80 1.65 -8.59
C LYS A 46 9.09 2.05 -10.02
N ASP A 47 8.13 1.84 -10.91
CA ASP A 47 8.30 2.08 -12.34
C ASP A 47 8.42 3.60 -12.62
N ALA A 48 7.72 4.44 -11.86
CA ALA A 48 7.85 5.90 -11.90
C ALA A 48 9.15 6.44 -11.26
N GLY A 49 9.92 5.61 -10.55
CA GLY A 49 11.14 6.04 -9.84
C GLY A 49 10.88 6.81 -8.53
N ALA A 50 9.68 6.66 -7.95
CA ALA A 50 9.38 7.22 -6.63
C ALA A 50 10.20 6.55 -5.52
N ILE A 51 10.55 5.28 -5.71
CA ILE A 51 11.25 4.42 -4.75
C ILE A 51 12.55 3.87 -5.34
N GLY A 52 13.41 3.35 -4.46
CA GLY A 52 14.71 2.81 -4.85
C GLY A 52 14.61 1.51 -5.64
N LYS A 53 15.74 1.08 -6.22
CA LYS A 53 15.84 -0.17 -7.00
C LYS A 53 15.47 -1.42 -6.19
N GLN A 54 15.75 -1.40 -4.88
CA GLN A 54 15.51 -2.50 -3.96
C GLN A 54 14.49 -2.09 -2.90
N ILE A 55 13.45 -2.88 -2.74
CA ILE A 55 12.40 -2.71 -1.74
C ILE A 55 12.41 -3.99 -0.90
N GLU A 56 12.53 -3.83 0.41
CA GLU A 56 12.61 -4.96 1.33
C GLU A 56 11.21 -5.40 1.76
N ASP A 57 10.55 -4.63 2.63
CA ASP A 57 9.25 -4.99 3.21
C ASP A 57 8.10 -4.10 2.71
N GLY A 58 8.39 -3.13 1.83
CA GLY A 58 7.41 -2.31 1.14
C GLY A 58 7.60 -0.82 1.34
N VAL A 59 6.48 -0.08 1.26
CA VAL A 59 6.48 1.39 1.22
C VAL A 59 5.67 1.97 2.37
N ARG A 60 6.22 2.99 3.01
CA ARG A 60 5.55 3.81 4.02
C ARG A 60 5.31 5.21 3.49
N LEU A 61 4.04 5.59 3.40
CA LEU A 61 3.62 6.92 2.96
C LEU A 61 3.79 7.96 4.07
N MET A 62 4.36 9.09 3.73
CA MET A 62 4.62 10.22 4.63
C MET A 62 3.98 11.51 4.11
N GLY A 63 3.42 12.31 5.02
CA GLY A 63 2.70 13.55 4.70
C GLY A 63 3.60 14.74 4.29
N ARG A 64 4.84 14.49 3.87
CA ARG A 64 5.77 15.55 3.46
C ARG A 64 5.33 16.11 2.11
N GLY A 65 5.03 17.42 2.05
CA GLY A 65 4.57 18.08 0.84
C GLY A 65 3.12 17.76 0.45
N ALA A 66 2.28 17.42 1.43
CA ALA A 66 0.85 17.19 1.25
C ALA A 66 0.12 18.33 0.52
N GLU A 67 0.53 19.57 0.76
CA GLU A 67 -0.03 20.79 0.16
C GLU A 67 0.04 20.83 -1.38
N LYS A 68 0.91 20.02 -1.98
CA LYS A 68 1.08 19.95 -3.44
C LYS A 68 0.08 19.03 -4.12
N ILE A 69 -0.67 18.22 -3.36
CA ILE A 69 -1.69 17.34 -3.90
C ILE A 69 -2.97 18.15 -4.08
N LYS A 70 -3.41 18.26 -5.34
CA LYS A 70 -4.64 18.95 -5.72
C LYS A 70 -5.70 18.01 -6.32
N TRP A 71 -5.30 16.78 -6.60
CA TRP A 71 -6.09 15.80 -7.34
C TRP A 71 -6.54 14.70 -6.37
N PRO A 72 -7.72 14.08 -6.59
CA PRO A 72 -8.09 12.88 -5.88
C PRO A 72 -7.17 11.74 -6.33
N ILE A 73 -6.49 11.11 -5.37
CA ILE A 73 -5.52 10.05 -5.64
C ILE A 73 -5.90 8.81 -4.85
N HIS A 74 -5.86 7.65 -5.49
CA HIS A 74 -6.07 6.36 -4.85
C HIS A 74 -4.74 5.61 -4.73
N LEU A 75 -4.38 5.22 -3.49
CA LEU A 75 -3.08 4.62 -3.17
C LEU A 75 -3.23 3.27 -2.50
N GLU A 76 -2.42 2.30 -2.93
CA GLU A 76 -2.24 1.00 -2.29
C GLU A 76 -0.79 0.84 -1.83
N VAL A 77 -0.57 0.91 -0.52
CA VAL A 77 0.78 0.89 0.08
C VAL A 77 0.81 0.02 1.33
N SER A 78 1.99 -0.33 1.83
CA SER A 78 2.10 -1.18 3.02
C SER A 78 1.69 -0.46 4.31
N ARG A 79 2.14 0.79 4.47
CA ARG A 79 1.89 1.60 5.67
C ARG A 79 1.70 3.06 5.34
N VAL A 80 0.98 3.76 6.21
CA VAL A 80 0.63 5.16 6.06
C VAL A 80 0.72 5.83 7.42
N THR A 81 1.20 7.07 7.48
CA THR A 81 1.10 7.89 8.69
C THR A 81 -0.25 8.59 8.75
N VAL A 82 -0.75 8.86 9.97
CA VAL A 82 -2.05 9.52 10.18
C VAL A 82 -2.15 10.84 9.40
N ARG A 83 -1.08 11.65 9.44
CA ARG A 83 -0.98 12.91 8.67
C ARG A 83 -1.08 12.70 7.16
N ALA A 84 -0.47 11.64 6.63
CA ALA A 84 -0.54 11.35 5.20
C ALA A 84 -1.94 10.90 4.78
N LYS A 85 -2.59 10.04 5.58
CA LYS A 85 -3.96 9.58 5.33
C LYS A 85 -4.93 10.77 5.30
N ALA A 86 -4.91 11.61 6.34
CA ALA A 86 -5.76 12.79 6.43
C ALA A 86 -5.57 13.75 5.25
N ALA A 87 -4.33 13.95 4.79
CA ALA A 87 -4.05 14.79 3.62
C ALA A 87 -4.62 14.22 2.31
N VAL A 88 -4.56 12.91 2.11
CA VAL A 88 -5.12 12.27 0.90
C VAL A 88 -6.64 12.28 0.94
N GLU A 89 -7.25 12.01 2.09
CA GLU A 89 -8.71 12.09 2.27
C GLU A 89 -9.22 13.52 2.10
N ALA A 90 -8.49 14.53 2.58
CA ALA A 90 -8.80 15.94 2.35
C ALA A 90 -8.74 16.33 0.86
N ALA A 91 -7.90 15.67 0.07
CA ALA A 91 -7.85 15.84 -1.38
C ALA A 91 -8.92 15.03 -2.14
N GLY A 92 -9.83 14.32 -1.43
CA GLY A 92 -10.86 13.47 -2.02
C GLY A 92 -10.35 12.12 -2.52
N GLY A 93 -9.14 11.72 -2.12
CA GLY A 93 -8.55 10.43 -2.44
C GLY A 93 -8.85 9.34 -1.42
N SER A 94 -8.28 8.15 -1.63
CA SER A 94 -8.36 7.05 -0.66
C SER A 94 -7.04 6.29 -0.56
N VAL A 95 -6.74 5.76 0.63
CA VAL A 95 -5.52 4.99 0.87
C VAL A 95 -5.85 3.65 1.51
N ARG A 96 -5.33 2.56 0.93
CA ARG A 96 -5.44 1.20 1.46
C ARG A 96 -4.10 0.70 1.95
N ARG A 97 -4.08 0.12 3.15
CA ARG A 97 -2.90 -0.56 3.69
C ARG A 97 -2.93 -2.04 3.30
N VAL A 98 -1.91 -2.49 2.60
CA VAL A 98 -1.87 -3.85 2.05
C VAL A 98 -0.62 -4.60 2.46
N HIS A 99 -0.80 -5.83 2.92
CA HIS A 99 0.30 -6.71 3.30
C HIS A 99 0.80 -7.53 2.11
N TYR A 100 2.10 -7.47 1.87
CA TYR A 100 2.80 -8.36 0.95
C TYR A 100 3.94 -9.05 1.70
N ASN A 101 4.06 -10.37 1.55
CA ASN A 101 5.27 -11.10 1.90
C ASN A 101 6.39 -10.77 0.88
N LYS A 102 7.66 -10.99 1.22
CA LYS A 102 8.82 -10.76 0.32
C LYS A 102 8.65 -11.43 -1.05
N LEU A 103 8.12 -12.66 -1.06
CA LEU A 103 7.84 -13.40 -2.29
C LEU A 103 6.69 -12.74 -3.09
N GLY A 104 5.61 -12.35 -2.42
CA GLY A 104 4.46 -11.66 -3.05
C GLY A 104 4.83 -10.29 -3.60
N LEU A 105 5.66 -9.52 -2.87
CA LEU A 105 6.16 -8.24 -3.32
C LEU A 105 7.03 -8.40 -4.57
N ARG A 106 7.90 -9.41 -4.60
CA ARG A 106 8.70 -9.72 -5.79
C ARG A 106 7.82 -10.08 -6.99
N ALA A 107 6.76 -10.87 -6.77
CA ALA A 107 5.80 -11.22 -7.81
C ALA A 107 5.03 -10.00 -8.34
N LEU A 108 4.73 -9.03 -7.48
CA LEU A 108 4.10 -7.77 -7.87
C LEU A 108 5.04 -6.89 -8.71
N LEU A 109 6.31 -6.77 -8.30
CA LEU A 109 7.27 -5.84 -8.92
C LEU A 109 7.94 -6.38 -10.19
N LYS A 110 8.04 -7.71 -10.32
CA LYS A 110 8.73 -8.40 -11.42
C LYS A 110 8.04 -9.74 -11.77
N PRO A 111 6.81 -9.70 -12.32
CA PRO A 111 6.11 -10.92 -12.73
C PRO A 111 6.86 -11.68 -13.83
N GLU A 112 7.60 -10.99 -14.71
CA GLU A 112 8.36 -11.57 -15.83
C GLU A 112 9.43 -12.57 -15.36
N TRP A 113 9.95 -12.38 -14.14
CA TRP A 113 10.91 -13.30 -13.55
C TRP A 113 10.29 -14.65 -13.20
N PHE A 114 9.02 -14.68 -12.84
CA PHE A 114 8.29 -15.92 -12.52
C PHE A 114 7.97 -16.70 -13.79
N GLU A 115 7.52 -15.98 -14.82
CA GLU A 115 7.26 -16.54 -16.16
C GLU A 115 8.53 -17.17 -16.75
N LYS A 116 9.67 -16.45 -16.71
CA LYS A 116 10.96 -16.97 -17.20
C LYS A 116 11.43 -18.22 -16.46
N LYS A 117 11.09 -18.36 -15.17
CA LYS A 117 11.42 -19.54 -14.37
C LYS A 117 10.42 -20.69 -14.51
N GLY A 118 9.39 -20.53 -15.35
CA GLY A 118 8.31 -21.52 -15.49
C GLY A 118 7.50 -21.72 -14.21
N ARG A 119 7.47 -20.71 -13.33
CA ARG A 119 6.73 -20.78 -12.06
C ARG A 119 5.45 -19.95 -12.18
N LEU A 120 4.34 -20.51 -11.69
CA LEU A 120 3.09 -19.79 -11.55
C LEU A 120 3.20 -18.69 -10.48
N LEU A 121 2.38 -17.65 -10.59
CA LEU A 121 2.32 -16.60 -9.59
C LEU A 121 1.89 -17.19 -8.24
N PRO A 122 2.58 -16.85 -7.15
CA PRO A 122 2.24 -17.33 -5.81
C PRO A 122 0.86 -16.79 -5.40
N ARG A 123 0.09 -17.61 -4.68
CA ARG A 123 -1.09 -17.11 -3.99
C ARG A 123 -0.64 -16.12 -2.91
N PRO A 124 -1.37 -15.01 -2.71
CA PRO A 124 -0.96 -14.04 -1.72
C PRO A 124 -1.08 -14.63 -0.31
N ALA A 125 -0.02 -14.45 0.48
CA ALA A 125 0.06 -14.98 1.83
C ALA A 125 -0.84 -14.17 2.77
N ARG A 126 -1.53 -14.88 3.67
CA ARG A 126 -2.25 -14.20 4.77
C ARG A 126 -1.24 -13.52 5.70
N PRO A 127 -1.52 -12.31 6.18
CA PRO A 127 -0.68 -11.66 7.17
C PRO A 127 -0.63 -12.48 8.46
N PRO A 128 0.52 -12.49 9.18
CA PRO A 128 0.60 -13.11 10.48
C PRO A 128 -0.37 -12.41 11.46
N PRO A 129 -0.92 -13.11 12.47
CA PRO A 129 -1.93 -12.57 13.38
C PRO A 129 -1.56 -11.21 13.98
N LYS A 130 -0.30 -11.02 14.39
CA LYS A 130 0.21 -9.75 14.96
C LYS A 130 0.12 -8.54 14.00
N LEU A 131 -0.01 -8.77 12.69
CA LEU A 131 -0.07 -7.71 11.67
C LEU A 131 -1.48 -7.52 11.09
N GLN A 132 -2.42 -8.44 11.34
CA GLN A 132 -3.76 -8.39 10.76
C GLN A 132 -4.48 -7.08 11.11
N ASP A 133 -4.45 -6.65 12.36
CA ASP A 133 -5.13 -5.42 12.82
C ASP A 133 -4.56 -4.13 12.19
N LYS A 134 -3.33 -4.20 11.65
CA LYS A 134 -2.61 -3.04 11.14
C LYS A 134 -2.73 -2.90 9.62
N VAL A 135 -3.43 -3.80 8.95
CA VAL A 135 -3.52 -3.90 7.49
C VAL A 135 -4.98 -4.05 7.09
N ASP A 136 -5.41 -3.36 6.05
CA ASP A 136 -6.80 -3.35 5.60
C ASP A 136 -7.09 -4.48 4.58
N SER A 137 -6.10 -4.91 3.80
CA SER A 137 -6.28 -5.96 2.78
C SER A 137 -5.05 -6.83 2.54
N ILE A 138 -5.28 -8.02 2.01
CA ILE A 138 -4.23 -8.93 1.53
C ILE A 138 -3.83 -8.52 0.11
N GLY A 139 -2.53 -8.51 -0.18
CA GLY A 139 -2.00 -8.16 -1.49
C GLY A 139 -2.60 -8.99 -2.62
N ARG A 140 -2.94 -8.34 -3.74
CA ARG A 140 -3.46 -9.02 -4.94
C ARG A 140 -2.42 -9.02 -6.04
N LEU A 141 -2.34 -10.13 -6.77
CA LEU A 141 -1.49 -10.31 -7.94
C LEU A 141 -2.39 -10.69 -9.13
N PRO A 142 -2.21 -10.11 -10.33
CA PRO A 142 -1.31 -9.01 -10.69
C PRO A 142 -1.72 -7.67 -10.07
N ALA A 143 -0.89 -6.63 -10.24
CA ALA A 143 -1.15 -5.31 -9.66
C ALA A 143 -2.55 -4.79 -10.06
N PRO A 144 -3.42 -4.46 -9.10
CA PRO A 144 -4.74 -3.93 -9.42
C PRO A 144 -4.62 -2.55 -10.06
N THR A 145 -5.27 -2.36 -11.21
CA THR A 145 -5.28 -1.08 -11.94
C THR A 145 -6.42 -0.16 -11.50
N LYS A 146 -7.55 -0.76 -11.08
CA LYS A 146 -8.76 -0.03 -10.70
C LYS A 146 -8.83 0.18 -9.19
N PRO A 147 -9.18 1.40 -8.72
CA PRO A 147 -9.40 1.64 -7.31
C PRO A 147 -10.62 0.84 -6.85
N ILE A 148 -10.44 0.03 -5.81
CA ILE A 148 -11.53 -0.78 -5.27
C ILE A 148 -12.38 0.13 -4.36
N PRO A 149 -13.70 0.23 -4.56
CA PRO A 149 -14.58 0.90 -3.60
C PRO A 149 -14.44 0.23 -2.23
N PHE A 150 -14.34 1.04 -1.18
CA PHE A 150 -14.16 0.59 0.21
C PHE A 150 -15.45 -0.07 0.71
N PHE A 151 -15.75 -1.28 0.23
CA PHE A 151 -16.74 -2.12 0.88
C PHE A 151 -16.05 -2.74 2.09
N SER A 152 -16.39 -2.26 3.28
CA SER A 152 -16.22 -3.01 4.51
C SER A 152 -17.01 -4.30 4.35
N GLU A 153 -16.33 -5.40 4.01
CA GLU A 153 -16.91 -6.74 4.09
C GLU A 153 -17.06 -7.13 5.56
N GLU A 154 -18.00 -6.46 6.22
CA GLU A 154 -18.59 -6.91 7.47
C GLU A 154 -19.97 -7.43 7.09
N GLY A 155 -20.04 -8.67 6.58
CA GLY A 155 -21.32 -9.24 6.13
C GLY A 155 -21.31 -10.46 5.20
N ALA A 156 -20.20 -11.21 5.05
CA ALA A 156 -20.20 -12.43 4.21
C ALA A 156 -19.71 -13.69 4.94
N ALA A 157 -19.84 -13.73 6.27
CA ALA A 157 -19.55 -14.91 7.09
C ALA A 157 -20.68 -15.21 8.09
N ALA A 158 -21.92 -15.35 7.60
CA ALA A 158 -22.99 -16.08 8.27
C ALA A 158 -24.09 -16.40 7.25
N SER A 159 -23.83 -17.32 6.33
CA SER A 159 -24.92 -18.04 5.67
C SER A 159 -25.54 -18.98 6.72
N PRO A 160 -26.84 -18.87 7.06
CA PRO A 160 -27.49 -19.91 7.84
C PRO A 160 -27.64 -21.13 6.94
N SER A 161 -26.78 -22.13 7.13
CA SER A 161 -27.03 -23.48 6.61
C SER A 161 -28.21 -24.07 7.37
N ALA A 162 -29.19 -24.50 6.57
CA ALA A 162 -30.46 -25.11 6.93
C ALA A 162 -30.37 -26.31 7.88
#